data_AF-A0ABD3F3T1-F1
#
_entry.id   AF-A0ABD3F3T1-F1
#
_cell.length_a   1.000
_cell.length_b   1.000
_cell.length_c   1.000
_cell.angle_alpha   90.00
_cell.angle_beta   90.00
_cell.angle_gamma   90.00
#
_symmetry.space_group_name_H-M   'P 1'
#
loop_
_entity.id
_entity.type
_entity.pdbx_description
1 polymer ?
#
loop_
_entity_poly.entity_id
_entity_poly.type
_entity_poly.pdbx_seq_one_letter_code
_entity_poly.pdbx_strand_id
1 'polypeptide(L)'
;MKAVACAVAEDGSPFVVDIEDWKKVSHLKTMIKEENCYTFAAKHLTLFLTKKGSNWIKSSDPDMKGLERGRIPAGIESMLNDANKMNALSILSELGFPDTYDGEIHILVDLQPSVKNFLYCDLRQEKPEEWLSGTGLRSASLWHWLHNLFSAEKASHAKKVD
;
A
#
# COMPACT_ATOMS: atom_id res chain seq x y z
N MET A 1 17.64 6.74 -5.52
CA MET A 1 16.27 6.20 -5.37
C MET A 1 16.08 5.78 -3.92
N LYS A 2 14.87 5.92 -3.39
CA LYS A 2 14.46 5.52 -2.04
C LYS A 2 13.33 4.52 -2.16
N ALA A 3 13.39 3.46 -1.37
CA ALA A 3 12.28 2.53 -1.19
C ALA A 3 11.36 3.07 -0.08
N VAL A 4 10.15 3.46 -0.45
CA VAL A 4 9.15 3.95 0.50
C VAL A 4 8.09 2.88 0.69
N ALA A 5 8.07 2.27 1.88
CA ALA A 5 7.04 1.33 2.24
C ALA A 5 5.77 2.03 2.72
N CYS A 6 4.67 1.60 2.15
CA CYS A 6 3.33 2.10 2.38
C CYS A 6 2.46 0.95 2.90
N ALA A 7 1.41 1.28 3.65
CA ALA A 7 0.32 0.37 3.95
C ALA A 7 -1.02 1.09 3.76
N VAL A 8 -2.01 0.39 3.20
CA VAL A 8 -3.36 0.94 3.08
C VAL A 8 -4.04 0.91 4.45
N ALA A 9 -4.60 2.03 4.89
CA ALA A 9 -5.18 2.17 6.23
C ALA A 9 -6.47 1.36 6.44
N GLU A 10 -7.09 0.89 5.36
CA GLU A 10 -8.34 0.12 5.40
C GLU A 10 -8.14 -1.36 5.70
N ASP A 11 -7.11 -1.97 5.11
CA ASP A 11 -6.87 -3.41 5.17
C ASP A 11 -5.46 -3.77 5.65
N GLY A 12 -4.61 -2.78 5.91
CA GLY A 12 -3.22 -2.96 6.33
C GLY A 12 -2.29 -3.49 5.24
N SER A 13 -2.74 -3.61 3.99
CA SER A 13 -1.98 -4.21 2.89
C SER A 13 -0.70 -3.43 2.61
N PRO A 14 0.49 -4.02 2.84
CA PRO A 14 1.76 -3.35 2.63
C PRO A 14 2.21 -3.43 1.17
N PHE A 15 2.86 -2.38 0.68
CA PHE A 15 3.51 -2.34 -0.63
C PHE A 15 4.67 -1.33 -0.63
N VAL A 16 5.55 -1.40 -1.62
CA VAL A 16 6.75 -0.55 -1.69
C VAL A 16 6.74 0.25 -2.98
N VAL A 17 7.11 1.52 -2.91
CA VAL A 17 7.28 2.40 -4.06
C VAL A 17 8.72 2.90 -4.12
N ASP A 18 9.37 2.73 -5.27
CA ASP A 18 10.67 3.33 -5.55
C ASP A 18 10.50 4.76 -6.08
N ILE A 19 11.14 5.72 -5.41
CA ILE A 19 11.01 7.14 -5.75
C ILE A 19 12.29 7.91 -5.48
N GLU A 20 12.56 8.94 -6.27
CA GLU A 20 13.66 9.87 -5.98
C GLU A 20 13.24 10.85 -4.87
N ASP A 21 14.10 11.06 -3.89
CA ASP A 21 13.82 11.84 -2.69
C ASP A 21 13.68 13.35 -2.94
N TRP A 22 14.25 13.88 -4.02
CA TRP A 22 14.01 15.26 -4.43
C TRP A 22 12.60 15.52 -4.99
N LYS A 23 11.82 14.45 -5.24
CA LYS A 23 10.43 14.59 -5.71
C LYS A 23 9.49 15.01 -4.58
N LYS A 24 8.31 15.49 -4.95
CA LYS A 24 7.27 15.93 -4.03
C LYS A 24 6.34 14.79 -3.62
N VAL A 25 5.66 14.97 -2.50
CA VAL A 25 4.58 14.08 -2.04
C VAL A 25 3.47 13.90 -3.09
N SER A 26 3.17 14.91 -3.89
CA SER A 26 2.21 14.79 -5.01
C SER A 26 2.64 13.75 -6.05
N HIS A 27 3.94 13.61 -6.30
CA HIS A 27 4.47 12.57 -7.19
C HIS A 27 4.35 11.20 -6.54
N LEU A 28 4.64 11.09 -5.24
CA LEU A 28 4.43 9.86 -4.48
C LEU A 28 2.97 9.38 -4.53
N LYS A 29 2.00 10.29 -4.37
CA LYS A 29 0.58 9.95 -4.54
C LYS A 29 0.27 9.40 -5.94
N THR A 30 0.92 9.93 -6.97
CA THR A 30 0.75 9.44 -8.35
C THR A 30 1.28 8.01 -8.49
N MET A 31 2.49 7.75 -7.96
CA MET A 31 3.08 6.41 -7.95
C MET A 31 2.22 5.40 -7.18
N ILE A 32 1.71 5.76 -5.98
CA ILE A 32 0.82 4.88 -5.19
C ILE A 32 -0.45 4.54 -5.97
N LYS A 33 -1.04 5.53 -6.64
CA LYS A 33 -2.23 5.33 -7.47
C LYS A 33 -1.96 4.36 -8.63
N GLU A 34 -0.82 4.51 -9.31
CA GLU A 34 -0.42 3.64 -10.40
C GLU A 34 -0.14 2.21 -9.91
N GLU A 35 0.60 2.06 -8.81
CA GLU A 35 0.93 0.77 -8.20
C GLU A 35 -0.33 -0.02 -7.81
N ASN A 36 -1.33 0.67 -7.25
CA ASN A 36 -2.59 0.03 -6.82
C ASN A 36 -3.70 0.09 -7.88
N CYS A 37 -3.39 0.56 -9.09
CA CYS A 37 -4.36 0.68 -10.19
C CYS A 37 -5.65 1.44 -9.84
N TYR A 38 -5.58 2.44 -8.95
CA TYR A 38 -6.77 3.21 -8.54
C TYR A 38 -7.31 4.05 -9.70
N THR A 39 -8.63 4.04 -9.92
CA THR A 39 -9.28 4.79 -11.01
C THR A 39 -9.52 6.27 -10.69
N PHE A 40 -9.53 6.65 -9.40
CA PHE A 40 -9.70 8.04 -8.99
C PHE A 40 -8.39 8.86 -9.08
N ALA A 41 -8.51 10.19 -9.06
CA ALA A 41 -7.34 11.06 -9.12
C ALA A 41 -6.47 10.97 -7.84
N ALA A 42 -5.15 10.88 -8.01
CA ALA A 42 -4.18 10.74 -6.91
C ALA A 42 -4.31 11.80 -5.80
N LYS A 43 -4.86 12.99 -6.12
CA LYS A 43 -5.15 14.05 -5.14
C LYS A 43 -6.11 13.62 -4.01
N HIS A 44 -6.92 12.57 -4.23
CA HIS A 44 -7.85 12.03 -3.26
C HIS A 44 -7.19 11.07 -2.25
N LEU A 45 -5.95 10.65 -2.49
CA LEU A 45 -5.17 9.94 -1.47
C LEU A 45 -4.78 10.90 -0.36
N THR A 46 -5.00 10.50 0.89
CA THR A 46 -4.42 11.16 2.05
C THR A 46 -3.29 10.28 2.58
N LEU A 47 -2.11 10.86 2.77
CA LEU A 47 -0.93 10.15 3.22
C LEU A 47 -0.56 10.64 4.62
N PHE A 48 -0.26 9.71 5.52
CA PHE A 48 0.16 9.99 6.88
C PHE A 48 1.51 9.35 7.15
N LEU A 49 2.42 10.09 7.77
CA LEU A 49 3.65 9.51 8.29
C LEU A 49 3.35 8.61 9.49
N THR A 50 4.04 7.49 9.57
CA THR A 50 3.92 6.51 10.66
C THR A 50 4.99 6.71 11.75
N LYS A 51 5.65 7.86 11.78
CA LYS A 51 6.68 8.14 12.78
C LYS A 51 6.06 8.23 14.17
N LYS A 52 6.53 7.37 15.06
CA LYS A 52 6.31 7.46 16.51
C LYS A 52 7.56 8.03 17.15
N GLY A 53 7.62 9.36 17.23
CA GLY A 53 8.83 10.08 17.61
C GLY A 53 9.90 9.97 16.52
N SER A 54 11.01 9.27 16.80
CA SER A 54 12.09 9.05 15.83
C SER A 54 12.02 7.71 15.09
N ASN A 55 11.12 6.81 15.49
CA ASN A 55 11.05 5.44 14.97
C ASN A 55 9.87 5.26 14.02
N TRP A 56 10.06 4.43 13.00
CA TRP A 56 8.98 3.98 12.13
C TRP A 56 8.29 2.76 12.73
N ILE A 57 7.03 2.52 12.36
CA ILE A 57 6.31 1.31 12.76
C ILE A 57 6.81 0.12 11.94
N LYS A 58 7.04 -1.03 12.57
CA LYS A 58 7.41 -2.26 11.84
C LYS A 58 6.16 -2.96 11.32
N SER A 59 6.26 -3.65 10.20
CA SER A 59 5.21 -4.55 9.70
C SER A 59 4.83 -5.66 10.70
N SER A 60 5.76 -6.03 11.60
CA SER A 60 5.53 -6.98 12.70
C SER A 60 4.89 -6.35 13.93
N ASP A 61 4.66 -5.03 13.96
CA ASP A 61 4.04 -4.35 15.09
C ASP A 61 2.61 -4.87 15.32
N PRO A 62 2.18 -5.11 16.57
CA PRO A 62 0.82 -5.55 16.88
C PRO A 62 -0.27 -4.66 16.28
N ASP A 63 -0.04 -3.36 16.17
CA ASP A 63 -0.97 -2.42 15.56
C ASP A 63 -1.08 -2.63 14.03
N MET A 64 0.03 -2.93 13.35
CA MET A 64 -0.02 -3.33 11.93
C MET A 64 -0.72 -4.68 11.74
N LYS A 65 -0.47 -5.65 12.63
CA LYS A 65 -1.18 -6.94 12.60
C LYS A 65 -2.65 -6.85 12.94
N GLY A 66 -3.05 -5.86 13.75
CA GLY A 66 -4.45 -5.53 13.95
C GLY A 66 -5.08 -4.93 12.70
N LEU A 67 -4.34 -4.07 11.99
CA LEU A 67 -4.76 -3.46 10.73
C LEU A 67 -5.01 -4.48 9.62
N GLU A 68 -4.08 -5.42 9.44
CA GLU A 68 -4.22 -6.57 8.52
C GLU A 68 -5.47 -7.43 8.80
N ARG A 69 -6.00 -7.39 10.02
CA ARG A 69 -7.20 -8.13 10.43
C ARG A 69 -8.49 -7.31 10.28
N GLY A 70 -8.44 -6.18 9.57
CA GLY A 70 -9.58 -5.31 9.32
C GLY A 70 -10.06 -4.55 10.56
N ARG A 71 -9.18 -4.35 11.56
CA ARG A 71 -9.45 -3.49 12.73
C ARG A 71 -8.57 -2.26 12.60
N ILE A 72 -8.94 -1.14 13.20
CA ILE A 72 -8.03 0.02 13.31
C ILE A 72 -7.56 0.09 14.76
N PRO A 73 -6.34 -0.36 15.09
CA PRO A 73 -5.82 -0.27 16.45
C PRO A 73 -5.54 1.18 16.85
N ALA A 74 -5.61 1.45 18.15
CA ALA A 74 -5.44 2.80 18.69
C ALA A 74 -4.10 3.45 18.29
N GLY A 75 -3.02 2.68 18.11
CA GLY A 75 -1.76 3.20 17.62
C GLY A 75 -1.83 3.68 16.17
N ILE A 76 -2.51 2.94 15.29
CA ILE A 76 -2.77 3.38 13.90
C ILE A 76 -3.70 4.59 13.91
N GLU A 77 -4.79 4.54 14.67
CA GLU A 77 -5.75 5.65 14.78
C GLU A 77 -5.05 6.94 15.23
N SER A 78 -4.14 6.83 16.21
CA SER A 78 -3.33 7.96 16.67
C SER A 78 -2.42 8.55 15.59
N MET A 79 -2.10 7.81 14.53
CA MET A 79 -1.30 8.29 13.41
C MET A 79 -2.12 8.99 12.33
N LEU A 80 -3.42 8.69 12.20
CA LEU A 80 -4.33 9.26 11.22
C LEU A 80 -4.84 10.65 11.64
N ASN A 81 -3.91 11.58 11.85
CA ASN A 81 -4.19 12.94 12.32
C ASN A 81 -3.50 14.00 11.45
N ASP A 82 -3.92 15.26 11.56
CA ASP A 82 -3.39 16.36 10.73
C ASP A 82 -1.90 16.68 10.96
N ALA A 83 -1.32 16.36 12.12
CA ALA A 83 0.11 16.56 12.36
C ALA A 83 0.99 15.57 11.58
N ASN A 84 0.49 14.36 11.34
CA ASN A 84 1.17 13.34 10.54
C ASN A 84 0.81 13.41 9.05
N LYS A 85 -0.22 14.17 8.70
CA LYS A 85 -0.70 14.31 7.34
C LYS A 85 0.34 15.02 6.47
N MET A 86 0.70 14.37 5.38
CA MET A 86 1.72 14.88 4.47
C MET A 86 1.17 15.98 3.55
N ASN A 87 1.87 17.11 3.48
CA ASN A 87 1.56 18.16 2.52
C ASN A 87 2.01 17.73 1.11
N ALA A 88 1.12 17.84 0.13
CA ALA A 88 1.38 17.43 -1.24
C ALA A 88 2.58 18.15 -1.91
N LEU A 89 2.96 19.33 -1.40
CA LEU A 89 4.05 20.15 -1.93
C LEU A 89 5.39 19.89 -1.25
N SER A 90 5.41 19.19 -0.11
CA SER A 90 6.65 18.85 0.61
C SER A 90 7.57 17.97 -0.24
N ILE A 91 8.88 18.19 -0.08
CA ILE A 91 9.91 17.37 -0.72
C ILE A 91 10.15 16.13 0.14
N LEU A 92 10.28 14.96 -0.48
CA LEU A 92 10.39 13.68 0.23
C LEU A 92 11.68 13.60 1.07
N SER A 93 12.76 14.25 0.65
CA SER A 93 14.02 14.33 1.39
C SER A 93 13.87 14.97 2.78
N GLU A 94 12.90 15.87 2.95
CA GLU A 94 12.62 16.54 4.24
C GLU A 94 11.94 15.61 5.25
N LEU A 95 11.36 14.49 4.78
CA LEU A 95 10.63 13.54 5.63
C LEU A 95 11.55 12.52 6.29
N GLY A 96 12.82 12.44 5.84
CA GLY A 96 13.87 11.62 6.42
C GLY A 96 13.61 10.12 6.30
N PHE A 97 13.19 9.65 5.12
CA PHE A 97 13.08 8.22 4.84
C PHE A 97 14.46 7.53 4.93
N PRO A 98 14.53 6.34 5.54
CA PRO A 98 15.79 5.63 5.69
C PRO A 98 16.36 5.20 4.33
N ASP A 99 17.68 5.05 4.26
CA ASP A 99 18.36 4.52 3.07
C ASP A 99 18.13 3.01 2.88
N THR A 100 17.88 2.31 3.98
CA THR A 100 17.69 0.86 4.03
C THR A 100 16.29 0.51 4.47
N TYR A 101 15.69 -0.47 3.80
CA TYR A 101 14.39 -1.01 4.18
C TYR A 101 14.57 -2.16 5.18
N ASP A 102 14.10 -1.98 6.42
CA ASP A 102 14.14 -2.99 7.51
C ASP A 102 12.72 -3.43 7.94
N GLY A 103 11.83 -3.65 6.97
CA GLY A 103 10.45 -4.07 7.22
C GLY A 103 9.59 -3.01 7.93
N GLU A 104 10.03 -1.75 7.91
CA GLU A 104 9.33 -0.59 8.44
C GLU A 104 8.27 -0.10 7.47
N ILE A 105 7.10 0.29 7.97
CA ILE A 105 6.08 0.99 7.18
C ILE A 105 6.30 2.47 7.42
N HIS A 106 6.50 3.24 6.36
CA HIS A 106 6.77 4.68 6.45
C HIS A 106 5.50 5.52 6.32
N ILE A 107 4.51 5.02 5.57
CA ILE A 107 3.32 5.78 5.20
C ILE A 107 2.05 4.93 5.35
N LEU A 108 1.03 5.52 5.96
CA LEU A 108 -0.35 5.04 5.89
C LEU A 108 -1.09 5.78 4.76
N VAL A 109 -1.72 5.01 3.88
CA VAL A 109 -2.50 5.49 2.75
C VAL A 109 -3.97 5.40 3.11
N ASP A 110 -4.60 6.54 3.30
CA ASP A 110 -6.04 6.63 3.53
C ASP A 110 -6.78 6.98 2.23
N LEU A 111 -7.83 6.20 1.97
CA LEU A 111 -8.72 6.33 0.84
C LEU A 111 -9.93 7.10 1.31
N GLN A 112 -10.08 8.36 0.89
CA GLN A 112 -11.20 9.18 1.33
C GLN A 112 -12.55 8.47 1.08
N PRO A 113 -13.51 8.54 2.02
CA PRO A 113 -14.81 7.87 1.88
C PRO A 113 -15.55 8.22 0.58
N SER A 114 -15.38 9.45 0.08
CA SER A 114 -15.98 9.92 -1.17
C SER A 114 -15.45 9.20 -2.41
N VAL A 115 -14.28 8.56 -2.34
CA VAL A 115 -13.69 7.77 -3.43
C VAL A 115 -13.83 6.26 -3.27
N LYS A 116 -14.21 5.76 -2.08
CA LYS A 116 -14.43 4.32 -1.85
C LYS A 116 -15.53 3.73 -2.77
N ASN A 117 -16.51 4.54 -3.14
CA ASN A 117 -17.55 4.16 -4.10
C ASN A 117 -17.01 3.87 -5.51
N PHE A 118 -15.87 4.44 -5.91
CA PHE A 118 -15.27 4.20 -7.21
C PHE A 118 -14.46 2.88 -7.24
N LEU A 119 -13.83 2.50 -6.13
CA LEU A 119 -13.07 1.26 -6.01
C LEU A 119 -13.94 0.00 -6.08
N TYR A 120 -15.17 0.09 -5.56
CA TYR A 120 -16.10 -1.04 -5.55
C TYR A 120 -16.69 -1.36 -6.94
N CYS A 121 -16.61 -0.42 -7.88
CA CYS A 121 -17.09 -0.61 -9.25
C CYS A 121 -16.13 -1.44 -10.11
N ASP A 122 -14.80 -1.33 -9.88
CA ASP A 122 -13.79 -2.10 -10.62
C ASP A 122 -13.72 -3.56 -10.15
N LEU A 123 -13.82 -3.83 -8.84
CA LEU A 123 -13.78 -5.20 -8.29
C LEU A 123 -14.97 -6.08 -8.70
N ARG A 124 -16.06 -5.51 -9.23
CA ARG A 124 -17.19 -6.27 -9.81
C ARG A 124 -16.98 -6.65 -11.29
N GLN A 125 -15.98 -6.09 -11.97
CA GLN A 125 -15.73 -6.37 -13.39
C GLN A 125 -14.79 -7.57 -13.63
N GLU A 126 -14.20 -8.16 -12.58
CA GLU A 126 -13.48 -9.43 -12.68
C GLU A 126 -14.43 -10.64 -12.68
N LYS A 127 -15.26 -10.75 -13.72
CA LYS A 127 -15.72 -12.04 -14.24
C LYS A 127 -15.52 -12.04 -15.75
N PRO A 128 -14.37 -12.49 -16.26
CA PRO A 128 -14.21 -12.73 -17.68
C PRO A 128 -14.74 -14.14 -17.99
N GLU A 129 -16.03 -14.25 -18.22
CA GLU A 129 -16.60 -15.41 -18.90
C GLU A 129 -17.26 -14.87 -20.18
N GLU A 130 -16.61 -15.13 -21.32
CA GLU A 130 -17.07 -14.87 -22.69
C GLU A 130 -17.04 -13.36 -23.05
N TRP A 131 -16.23 -12.86 -23.99
CA TRP A 131 -16.10 -13.29 -25.38
C TRP A 131 -14.69 -13.00 -25.94
N LEU A 132 -14.19 -13.93 -26.74
CA LEU A 132 -12.96 -13.82 -27.52
C LEU A 132 -13.10 -12.79 -28.65
N SER A 133 -12.12 -11.90 -28.76
CA SER A 133 -11.34 -11.56 -29.97
C SER A 133 -11.01 -10.06 -30.03
N GLY A 134 -9.71 -9.75 -30.04
CA GLY A 134 -9.24 -8.39 -30.29
C GLY A 134 -7.96 -8.03 -29.55
N THR A 135 -6.83 -8.43 -30.13
CA THR A 135 -5.45 -7.94 -29.95
C THR A 135 -5.22 -6.76 -28.98
N GLY A 136 -4.30 -6.95 -28.02
CA GLY A 136 -3.71 -5.83 -27.27
C GLY A 136 -2.79 -6.28 -26.14
N LEU A 137 -1.53 -6.54 -26.47
CA LEU A 137 -0.44 -6.83 -25.53
C LEU A 137 -0.28 -5.69 -24.50
N ARG A 138 -0.32 -5.97 -23.18
CA ARG A 138 0.39 -5.16 -22.16
C ARG A 138 0.44 -5.81 -20.76
N SER A 139 1.68 -5.95 -20.29
CA SER A 139 2.18 -6.22 -18.92
C SER A 139 1.56 -7.37 -18.12
N ALA A 140 2.13 -8.55 -18.35
CA ALA A 140 2.16 -9.64 -17.36
C ALA A 140 3.25 -9.34 -16.32
N SER A 141 2.89 -8.70 -15.21
CA SER A 141 3.82 -8.53 -14.08
C SER A 141 3.05 -8.12 -12.84
N LEU A 142 2.61 -9.13 -12.06
CA LEU A 142 2.36 -9.14 -10.60
C LEU A 142 1.60 -10.42 -10.19
N TRP A 143 0.76 -10.96 -11.07
CA TRP A 143 -0.01 -12.19 -10.81
C TRP A 143 0.85 -13.46 -10.64
N HIS A 144 2.01 -13.55 -11.30
CA HIS A 144 2.92 -14.70 -11.16
C HIS A 144 3.63 -14.76 -9.79
N TRP A 145 3.76 -13.65 -9.07
CA TRP A 145 4.38 -13.66 -7.74
C TRP A 145 3.37 -14.02 -6.64
N LEU A 146 2.13 -13.53 -6.75
CA LEU A 146 1.05 -13.84 -5.80
C LEU A 146 0.62 -15.32 -5.83
N HIS A 147 0.65 -15.98 -7.00
CA HIS A 147 0.42 -17.43 -7.08
C HIS A 147 1.49 -18.26 -6.36
N ASN A 148 2.76 -17.83 -6.39
CA ASN A 148 3.84 -18.56 -5.73
C ASN A 148 3.82 -18.41 -4.20
N LEU A 149 3.41 -17.25 -3.68
CA LEU A 149 3.32 -17.03 -2.24
C LEU A 149 2.21 -17.87 -1.59
N PHE A 150 1.03 -17.96 -2.23
CA PHE A 150 -0.07 -18.81 -1.74
C PHE A 150 0.17 -20.32 -1.94
N SER A 151 0.97 -20.71 -2.94
CA SER A 151 1.29 -22.13 -3.20
C SER A 151 2.37 -22.66 -2.24
N ALA A 152 3.29 -21.82 -1.79
CA ALA A 152 4.33 -22.20 -0.82
C ALA A 152 3.74 -22.48 0.58
N GLU A 153 2.67 -21.78 0.97
CA GLU A 153 2.04 -21.96 2.27
C GLU A 153 1.29 -23.30 2.38
N LYS A 154 0.62 -23.73 1.30
CA LYS A 154 -0.07 -25.03 1.23
C LYS A 154 0.90 -26.22 1.27
N ALA A 155 2.14 -26.07 0.80
CA ALA A 155 3.13 -27.15 0.83
C ALA A 155 3.72 -27.39 2.24
N SER A 156 3.77 -26.36 3.10
CA SER A 156 4.36 -26.49 4.44
C SER A 156 3.42 -27.14 5.47
N HIS A 157 2.10 -27.03 5.29
CA HIS A 157 1.10 -27.63 6.19
C HIS A 157 0.80 -29.11 5.89
N ALA A 158 1.23 -29.64 4.74
CA ALA A 158 1.02 -31.03 4.36
C ALA A 158 2.10 -32.00 4.89
N LYS A 159 3.09 -31.52 5.64
CA LYS A 159 4.27 -32.32 6.05
C LYS A 159 4.50 -32.29 7.55
N LYS A 160 3.49 -32.70 8.34
CA LYS A 160 3.69 -33.09 9.75
C LYS A 160 2.59 -34.03 10.25
N VAL A 161 2.51 -35.22 9.65
CA VAL A 161 1.98 -36.42 10.32
C VAL A 161 2.81 -37.59 9.79
N ASP A 162 3.78 -38.01 10.60
CA ASP A 162 4.28 -39.39 10.71
C ASP A 162 4.71 -39.56 12.18
#